data_AF-A0A3B8X3R7-F1
#
_entry.id   AF-A0A3B8X3R7-F1
#
_cell.length_a   1.000
_cell.length_b   1.000
_cell.length_c   1.000
_cell.angle_alpha   90.00
_cell.angle_beta   90.00
_cell.angle_gamma   90.00
#
_symmetry.space_group_name_H-M   'P 1'
#
loop_
_entity.id
_entity.type
_entity.pdbx_description
1 polymer ?
#
loop_
_entity_poly.entity_id
_entity_poly.type
_entity_poly.pdbx_seq_one_letter_code
_entity_poly.pdbx_strand_id
1 'polypeptide(L)'
;MLVSGSDDFYAEQLFVSITSLRRNSPGAAVSVLTDTLTHESLPSRGKMGARLLDAPDKWIVVPLDASLTKEHRSRILKTGMRQYVEGDFLFIDTDTLIVRPLDGIDAIPHELAFCLDHHCLLEDNPEFKCHRDECRQLGKDLSRNDFYFNSGVILSRDTAPVRAFFAQWQKNYLQGRSKGIKTDQQSLAQTLGSVSMPVGQLDGIWNCQLPYGVRYMGGAIVFHYFFTYAKEPHSYLFLLNDPSVLSRIRNSEELPSDVAAVIQDFFKGFPDVTLLIGKRDLDFRNTRRYKDLRRRYVPGKFSFLEFLLKVRARLPFSAKR
;
A
#
# COMPACT_ATOMS: atom_id res chain seq x y z
N MET A 1 -5.17 -3.95 -10.11
CA MET A 1 -5.39 -5.42 -10.03
C MET A 1 -6.37 -5.69 -8.89
N LEU A 2 -7.26 -6.67 -9.03
CA LEU A 2 -8.26 -7.00 -8.01
C LEU A 2 -8.24 -8.50 -7.68
N VAL A 3 -8.14 -8.83 -6.39
CA VAL A 3 -8.55 -10.13 -5.85
C VAL A 3 -9.34 -9.84 -4.60
N SER A 4 -10.60 -10.28 -4.55
CA SER A 4 -11.55 -9.83 -3.54
C SER A 4 -12.62 -10.89 -3.28
N GLY A 5 -13.15 -10.93 -2.06
CA GLY A 5 -14.29 -11.75 -1.64
C GLY A 5 -15.08 -11.04 -0.55
N SER A 6 -16.33 -11.44 -0.30
CA SER A 6 -17.35 -10.68 0.47
C SER A 6 -16.93 -10.11 1.84
N ASP A 7 -15.90 -10.69 2.47
CA ASP A 7 -15.30 -10.35 3.75
C ASP A 7 -14.24 -9.21 3.69
N ASP A 8 -13.92 -8.68 2.51
CA ASP A 8 -12.96 -7.58 2.34
C ASP A 8 -13.54 -6.35 1.62
N PHE A 9 -12.74 -5.28 1.50
CA PHE A 9 -13.13 -4.02 0.87
C PHE A 9 -12.30 -3.62 -0.36
N TYR A 10 -11.55 -4.56 -0.97
CA TYR A 10 -10.66 -4.22 -2.10
C TYR A 10 -11.43 -3.76 -3.35
N ALA A 11 -12.63 -4.27 -3.57
CA ALA A 11 -13.48 -3.86 -4.68
C ALA A 11 -13.96 -2.41 -4.52
N GLU A 12 -14.36 -2.01 -3.31
CA GLU A 12 -14.76 -0.65 -2.98
C GLU A 12 -13.59 0.33 -3.14
N GLN A 13 -12.40 -0.07 -2.71
CA GLN A 13 -11.18 0.73 -2.87
C GLN A 13 -10.84 0.92 -4.36
N LEU A 14 -10.85 -0.17 -5.14
CA LEU A 14 -10.64 -0.08 -6.59
C LEU A 14 -11.67 0.83 -7.25
N PHE A 15 -12.94 0.72 -6.87
CA PHE A 15 -14.00 1.57 -7.42
C PHE A 15 -13.73 3.06 -7.16
N VAL A 16 -13.32 3.41 -5.94
CA VAL A 16 -12.92 4.78 -5.58
C VAL A 16 -11.67 5.23 -6.34
N SER A 17 -10.66 4.36 -6.44
CA SER A 17 -9.42 4.62 -7.18
C SER A 17 -9.72 4.92 -8.66
N ILE A 18 -10.46 4.05 -9.35
CA ILE A 18 -10.89 4.28 -10.75
C ILE A 18 -11.72 5.56 -10.86
N THR A 19 -12.63 5.83 -9.93
CA THR A 19 -13.44 7.06 -9.97
C THR A 19 -12.57 8.31 -9.85
N SER A 20 -11.58 8.31 -8.96
CA SER A 20 -10.62 9.41 -8.84
C SER A 20 -9.74 9.58 -10.09
N LEU A 21 -9.36 8.47 -10.73
CA LEU A 21 -8.65 8.48 -12.01
C LEU A 21 -9.50 9.09 -13.12
N ARG A 22 -10.76 8.66 -13.28
CA ARG A 22 -11.66 9.20 -14.33
C ARG A 22 -11.89 10.70 -14.18
N ARG A 23 -11.88 11.21 -12.95
CA ARG A 23 -11.95 12.65 -12.69
C ARG A 23 -10.70 13.40 -13.15
N ASN A 24 -9.51 12.90 -12.83
CA ASN A 24 -8.27 13.63 -13.02
C ASN A 24 -7.55 13.30 -14.34
N SER A 25 -7.87 12.18 -14.98
CA SER A 25 -7.33 11.72 -16.25
C SER A 25 -8.40 10.96 -17.05
N PRO A 26 -9.46 11.65 -17.51
CA PRO A 26 -10.59 11.00 -18.18
C PRO A 26 -10.19 10.20 -19.44
N GLY A 27 -9.11 10.60 -20.12
CA GLY A 27 -8.59 9.92 -21.30
C GLY A 27 -7.68 8.70 -21.03
N ALA A 28 -7.35 8.41 -19.77
CA ALA A 28 -6.50 7.25 -19.45
C ALA A 28 -7.25 5.94 -19.66
N ALA A 29 -6.65 4.99 -20.38
CA ALA A 29 -7.22 3.64 -20.50
C ALA A 29 -7.01 2.85 -19.20
N VAL A 30 -8.04 2.15 -18.74
CA VAL A 30 -8.07 1.40 -17.48
C VAL A 30 -8.29 -0.06 -17.75
N SER A 31 -7.29 -0.88 -17.41
CA SER A 31 -7.43 -2.34 -17.40
C SER A 31 -7.38 -2.87 -15.97
N VAL A 32 -8.26 -3.81 -15.62
CA VAL A 32 -8.25 -4.49 -14.32
C VAL A 32 -7.87 -5.95 -14.51
N LEU A 33 -6.66 -6.30 -14.04
CA LEU A 33 -6.21 -7.69 -13.89
C LEU A 33 -6.85 -8.33 -12.66
N THR A 34 -7.52 -9.48 -12.82
CA THR A 34 -8.22 -10.18 -11.74
C THR A 34 -8.25 -11.69 -11.96
N ASP A 35 -8.70 -12.45 -10.94
CA ASP A 35 -8.97 -13.88 -11.06
C ASP A 35 -10.45 -14.16 -11.36
N THR A 36 -10.74 -15.34 -11.93
CA THR A 36 -12.09 -15.76 -12.31
C THR A 36 -13.08 -15.69 -11.15
N LEU A 37 -12.70 -16.19 -9.96
CA LEU A 37 -13.59 -16.20 -8.79
C LEU A 37 -13.99 -14.80 -8.36
N THR A 38 -13.03 -13.88 -8.37
CA THR A 38 -13.27 -12.48 -8.02
C THR A 38 -14.22 -11.85 -9.03
N HIS A 39 -13.94 -11.97 -10.32
CA HIS A 39 -14.75 -11.39 -11.39
C HIS A 39 -16.20 -11.90 -11.37
N GLU A 40 -16.39 -13.21 -11.27
CA GLU A 40 -17.72 -13.84 -11.24
C GLU A 40 -18.52 -13.46 -9.98
N SER A 41 -17.85 -13.11 -8.88
CA SER A 41 -18.51 -12.69 -7.65
C SER A 41 -18.95 -11.23 -7.64
N LEU A 42 -18.40 -10.37 -8.51
CA LEU A 42 -18.67 -8.93 -8.52
C LEU A 42 -20.17 -8.57 -8.63
N PRO A 43 -20.99 -9.21 -9.49
CA PRO A 43 -22.42 -8.91 -9.55
C PRO A 43 -23.15 -9.09 -8.21
N SER A 44 -22.62 -9.92 -7.31
CA SER A 44 -23.20 -10.14 -5.98
C SER A 44 -22.73 -9.14 -4.91
N ARG A 45 -21.79 -8.23 -5.23
CA ARG A 45 -21.24 -7.23 -4.31
C ARG A 45 -22.08 -5.96 -4.19
N GLY A 46 -23.36 -6.13 -3.87
CA GLY A 46 -24.29 -5.03 -3.68
C GLY A 46 -24.42 -4.15 -4.94
N LYS A 47 -24.82 -2.89 -4.75
CA LYS A 47 -25.06 -1.96 -5.87
C LYS A 47 -23.76 -1.49 -6.53
N MET A 48 -22.66 -1.41 -5.78
CA MET A 48 -21.35 -1.03 -6.29
C MET A 48 -20.79 -2.08 -7.27
N GLY A 49 -21.02 -3.37 -7.03
CA GLY A 49 -20.46 -4.45 -7.84
C GLY A 49 -20.77 -4.32 -9.34
N ALA A 50 -22.03 -4.02 -9.69
CA ALA A 50 -22.43 -3.78 -11.08
C ALA A 50 -21.72 -2.55 -11.67
N ARG A 51 -21.65 -1.44 -10.91
CA ARG A 51 -20.97 -0.21 -11.35
C ARG A 51 -19.47 -0.41 -11.56
N LEU A 52 -18.84 -1.26 -10.74
CA LEU A 52 -17.43 -1.58 -10.88
C LEU A 52 -17.16 -2.42 -12.14
N LEU A 53 -18.07 -3.32 -12.53
CA LEU A 53 -17.93 -4.08 -13.78
C LEU A 53 -17.84 -3.17 -15.01
N ASP A 54 -18.57 -2.05 -15.00
CA ASP A 54 -18.60 -1.08 -16.10
C ASP A 54 -17.51 0.01 -16.00
N ALA A 55 -16.79 0.10 -14.87
CA ALA A 55 -15.85 1.19 -14.61
C ALA A 55 -14.52 1.12 -15.42
N PRO A 56 -13.87 -0.06 -15.59
CA PRO A 56 -12.67 -0.17 -16.42
C PRO A 56 -13.02 -0.39 -17.89
N ASP A 57 -12.09 -0.02 -18.79
CA ASP A 57 -12.24 -0.25 -20.23
C ASP A 57 -12.03 -1.73 -20.60
N LYS A 58 -11.27 -2.46 -19.78
CA LYS A 58 -10.95 -3.86 -20.03
C LYS A 58 -10.77 -4.65 -18.73
N TRP A 59 -11.41 -5.81 -18.67
CA TRP A 59 -11.09 -6.85 -17.69
C TRP A 59 -10.09 -7.85 -18.27
N ILE A 60 -9.03 -8.15 -17.53
CA ILE A 60 -8.08 -9.21 -17.84
C ILE A 60 -8.27 -10.28 -16.77
N VAL A 61 -9.05 -11.31 -17.10
CA VAL A 61 -9.45 -12.37 -16.16
C VAL A 61 -8.53 -13.57 -16.35
N VAL A 62 -7.80 -13.93 -15.31
CA VAL A 62 -6.84 -15.05 -15.31
C VAL A 62 -7.42 -16.22 -14.50
N PRO A 63 -7.58 -17.41 -15.11
CA PRO A 63 -7.95 -18.60 -14.37
C PRO A 63 -6.83 -18.98 -13.39
N LEU A 64 -7.18 -19.05 -12.10
CA LEU A 64 -6.29 -19.52 -11.04
C LEU A 64 -6.98 -20.62 -10.25
N ASP A 65 -6.19 -21.50 -9.63
CA ASP A 65 -6.72 -22.55 -8.77
C ASP A 65 -7.54 -21.96 -7.61
N ALA A 66 -8.80 -22.41 -7.53
CA ALA A 66 -9.77 -21.96 -6.53
C ALA A 66 -9.38 -22.34 -5.09
N SER A 67 -8.51 -23.35 -4.92
CA SER A 67 -7.99 -23.77 -3.61
C SER A 67 -7.03 -22.75 -2.99
N LEU A 68 -6.44 -21.88 -3.81
CA LEU A 68 -5.48 -20.89 -3.36
C LEU A 68 -6.17 -19.80 -2.54
N THR A 69 -5.51 -19.31 -1.49
CA THR A 69 -6.02 -18.19 -0.71
C THR A 69 -6.07 -16.90 -1.53
N LYS A 70 -6.97 -15.96 -1.19
CA LYS A 70 -7.05 -14.62 -1.83
C LYS A 70 -5.69 -13.91 -1.87
N GLU A 71 -4.96 -13.95 -0.75
CA GLU A 71 -3.60 -13.39 -0.66
C GLU A 71 -2.65 -14.02 -1.69
N HIS A 72 -2.67 -15.36 -1.82
CA HIS A 72 -1.78 -16.04 -2.76
C HIS A 72 -2.12 -15.70 -4.21
N ARG A 73 -3.42 -15.72 -4.58
CA ARG A 73 -3.86 -15.35 -5.92
C ARG A 73 -3.48 -13.91 -6.26
N SER A 74 -3.71 -12.98 -5.33
CA SER A 74 -3.33 -11.57 -5.47
C SER A 74 -1.84 -11.42 -5.81
N ARG A 75 -0.98 -12.15 -5.10
CA ARG A 75 0.47 -12.08 -5.30
C ARG A 75 0.95 -12.79 -6.57
N ILE A 76 0.32 -13.90 -6.97
CA ILE A 76 0.56 -14.53 -8.28
C ILE A 76 0.27 -13.54 -9.41
N LEU A 77 -0.89 -12.87 -9.35
CA LEU A 77 -1.26 -11.87 -10.34
C LEU A 77 -0.32 -10.66 -10.32
N LYS A 78 0.03 -10.13 -9.14
CA LYS A 78 0.90 -8.95 -9.04
C LYS A 78 2.30 -9.25 -9.59
N THR A 79 2.93 -10.31 -9.08
CA THR A 79 4.31 -10.65 -9.46
C THR A 79 4.42 -11.18 -10.89
N GLY A 80 3.35 -11.74 -11.45
CA GLY A 80 3.26 -12.23 -12.82
C GLY A 80 2.56 -11.30 -13.81
N MET A 81 2.17 -10.07 -13.42
CA MET A 81 1.22 -9.26 -14.20
C MET A 81 1.61 -9.06 -15.66
N ARG A 82 2.91 -8.95 -15.93
CA ARG A 82 3.45 -8.73 -17.27
C ARG A 82 3.25 -9.90 -18.24
N GLN A 83 2.90 -11.08 -17.74
CA GLN A 83 2.50 -12.24 -18.57
C GLN A 83 1.09 -12.10 -19.15
N TYR A 84 0.25 -11.25 -18.54
CA TYR A 84 -1.18 -11.16 -18.85
C TYR A 84 -1.57 -9.83 -19.48
N VAL A 85 -0.82 -8.77 -19.15
CA VAL A 85 -1.01 -7.44 -19.70
C VAL A 85 -0.08 -7.29 -20.89
N GLU A 86 -0.58 -6.70 -21.98
CA GLU A 86 0.19 -6.37 -23.18
C GLU A 86 0.33 -4.84 -23.29
N GLY A 87 1.42 -4.36 -23.87
CA GLY A 87 1.72 -2.93 -23.98
C GLY A 87 2.24 -2.30 -22.68
N ASP A 88 2.69 -1.05 -22.79
CA ASP A 88 3.16 -0.25 -21.67
C ASP A 88 2.03 -0.05 -20.65
N PHE A 89 2.36 -0.09 -19.36
CA PHE A 89 1.39 0.22 -18.31
C PHE A 89 2.00 0.93 -17.11
N LEU A 90 1.15 1.69 -16.42
CA LEU A 90 1.35 2.13 -15.05
C LEU A 90 0.46 1.29 -14.13
N PHE A 91 1.06 0.44 -13.30
CA PHE A 91 0.33 -0.30 -12.28
C PHE A 91 0.08 0.62 -11.09
N ILE A 92 -1.12 0.54 -10.53
CA ILE A 92 -1.53 1.29 -9.34
C ILE A 92 -2.31 0.32 -8.43
N ASP A 93 -1.96 0.29 -7.14
CA ASP A 93 -2.67 -0.47 -6.12
C ASP A 93 -4.10 0.08 -5.88
N THR A 94 -4.99 -0.78 -5.37
CA THR A 94 -6.41 -0.45 -5.23
C THR A 94 -6.68 0.60 -4.15
N ASP A 95 -5.85 0.66 -3.12
CA ASP A 95 -5.93 1.57 -1.98
C ASP A 95 -5.26 2.91 -2.25
N THR A 96 -5.59 3.50 -3.40
CA THR A 96 -5.04 4.76 -3.89
C THR A 96 -6.12 5.73 -4.32
N LEU A 97 -5.76 7.01 -4.35
CA LEU A 97 -6.48 8.06 -5.04
C LEU A 97 -5.57 8.69 -6.09
N ILE A 98 -6.06 8.84 -7.30
CA ILE A 98 -5.42 9.67 -8.33
C ILE A 98 -5.93 11.08 -8.09
N VAL A 99 -5.07 11.96 -7.60
CA VAL A 99 -5.43 13.30 -7.11
C VAL A 99 -4.99 14.42 -8.05
N ARG A 100 -4.21 14.08 -9.08
CA ARG A 100 -3.82 14.94 -10.20
C ARG A 100 -3.73 14.14 -11.50
N PRO A 101 -3.71 14.81 -12.67
CA PRO A 101 -3.51 14.11 -13.93
C PRO A 101 -2.26 13.24 -13.95
N LEU A 102 -2.32 12.08 -14.62
CA LEU A 102 -1.18 11.19 -14.85
C LEU A 102 -0.24 11.70 -15.96
N ASP A 103 -0.33 12.99 -16.31
CA ASP A 103 0.45 13.59 -17.38
C ASP A 103 1.95 13.44 -17.12
N GLY A 104 2.70 13.14 -18.19
CA GLY A 104 4.15 13.02 -18.14
C GLY A 104 4.69 11.66 -17.70
N ILE A 105 3.84 10.71 -17.29
CA ILE A 105 4.32 9.33 -16.99
C ILE A 105 5.02 8.71 -18.19
N ASP A 106 4.50 8.96 -19.40
CA ASP A 106 5.04 8.41 -20.64
C ASP A 106 6.40 9.01 -21.02
N ALA A 107 6.76 10.18 -20.48
CA ALA A 107 8.04 10.85 -20.75
C ALA A 107 9.18 10.35 -19.84
N ILE A 108 8.89 9.50 -18.85
CA ILE A 108 9.91 8.98 -17.93
C ILE A 108 10.87 8.05 -18.70
N PRO A 109 12.20 8.31 -18.69
CA PRO A 109 13.18 7.59 -19.50
C PRO A 109 13.63 6.28 -18.86
N HIS A 110 12.68 5.50 -18.33
CA HIS A 110 12.93 4.22 -17.69
C HIS A 110 11.98 3.17 -18.25
N GLU A 111 12.52 1.97 -18.53
CA GLU A 111 11.71 0.83 -18.95
C GLU A 111 10.91 0.24 -17.79
N LEU A 112 11.51 0.26 -16.60
CA LEU A 112 10.90 -0.21 -15.37
C LEU A 112 11.27 0.76 -14.25
N ALA A 113 10.29 1.28 -13.52
CA ALA A 113 10.56 2.18 -12.41
C ALA A 113 9.54 2.05 -11.27
N PHE A 114 10.02 2.30 -10.06
CA PHE A 114 9.26 2.20 -8.80
C PHE A 114 9.57 3.39 -7.89
N CYS A 115 8.72 3.66 -6.90
CA CYS A 115 9.04 4.60 -5.82
C CYS A 115 9.76 3.87 -4.67
N LEU A 116 10.70 4.55 -4.01
CA LEU A 116 11.30 4.03 -2.78
C LEU A 116 10.23 3.79 -1.71
N ASP A 117 10.38 2.68 -1.00
CA ASP A 117 9.55 2.37 0.15
C ASP A 117 9.81 3.38 1.26
N HIS A 118 8.72 3.93 1.79
CA HIS A 118 8.72 5.02 2.77
C HIS A 118 9.50 6.27 2.32
N HIS A 119 9.77 6.40 1.01
CA HIS A 119 10.52 7.49 0.39
C HIS A 119 11.93 7.74 0.93
N CYS A 120 12.58 6.69 1.41
CA CYS A 120 13.91 6.77 1.99
C CYS A 120 14.78 5.59 1.56
N LEU A 121 16.08 5.71 1.75
CA LEU A 121 16.98 4.58 1.63
C LEU A 121 16.67 3.57 2.73
N LEU A 122 17.05 2.32 2.50
CA LEU A 122 16.71 1.22 3.40
C LEU A 122 17.25 1.43 4.82
N GLU A 123 18.39 2.11 5.00
CA GLU A 123 18.91 2.45 6.34
C GLU A 123 18.03 3.40 7.16
N ASP A 124 17.29 4.27 6.49
CA ASP A 124 16.39 5.24 7.11
C ASP A 124 14.97 4.70 7.28
N ASN A 125 14.67 3.57 6.65
CA ASN A 125 13.35 2.93 6.72
C ASN A 125 13.06 2.45 8.16
N PRO A 126 11.95 2.90 8.79
CA PRO A 126 11.56 2.45 10.13
C PRO A 126 11.41 0.92 10.27
N GLU A 127 11.17 0.23 9.14
CA GLU A 127 10.97 -1.22 9.05
C GLU A 127 12.22 -1.97 8.58
N PHE A 128 13.38 -1.31 8.47
CA PHE A 128 14.64 -1.89 8.01
C PHE A 128 14.94 -3.28 8.54
N LYS A 129 14.84 -3.46 9.87
CA LYS A 129 15.15 -4.75 10.52
C LYS A 129 14.22 -5.85 10.02
N CYS A 130 12.93 -5.56 9.85
CA CYS A 130 11.96 -6.53 9.37
C CYS A 130 12.28 -6.92 7.92
N HIS A 131 12.43 -5.93 7.04
CA HIS A 131 12.74 -6.18 5.62
C HIS A 131 14.04 -6.97 5.44
N ARG A 132 15.09 -6.60 6.18
CA ARG A 132 16.38 -7.30 6.12
C ARG A 132 16.25 -8.74 6.61
N ASP A 133 15.58 -8.98 7.74
CA ASP A 133 15.47 -10.32 8.31
C ASP A 133 14.59 -11.25 7.44
N GLU A 134 13.58 -10.72 6.76
CA GLU A 134 12.76 -11.47 5.81
C GLU A 134 13.49 -11.73 4.48
N CYS A 135 14.19 -10.73 3.92
CA CYS A 135 15.02 -10.92 2.72
C CYS A 135 16.17 -11.91 2.96
N ARG A 136 16.75 -11.94 4.17
CA ARG A 136 17.76 -12.94 4.55
C ARG A 136 17.23 -14.37 4.47
N GLN A 137 15.97 -14.61 4.84
CA GLN A 137 15.32 -15.93 4.68
C GLN A 137 15.19 -16.34 3.20
N LEU A 138 15.13 -15.35 2.31
CA LEU A 138 15.15 -15.55 0.85
C LEU A 138 16.57 -15.68 0.27
N GLY A 139 17.62 -15.61 1.10
CA GLY A 139 19.01 -15.69 0.67
C GLY A 139 19.58 -14.37 0.14
N LYS A 140 18.89 -13.25 0.39
CA LYS A 140 19.37 -11.90 0.06
C LYS A 140 19.67 -11.13 1.34
N ASP A 141 20.94 -10.88 1.62
CA ASP A 141 21.31 -9.91 2.64
C ASP A 141 21.24 -8.50 2.03
N LEU A 142 20.34 -7.68 2.56
CA LEU A 142 20.20 -6.30 2.12
C LEU A 142 21.26 -5.42 2.77
N SER A 143 22.02 -4.70 1.96
CA SER A 143 22.92 -3.66 2.45
C SER A 143 22.13 -2.43 2.89
N ARG A 144 22.72 -1.61 3.76
CA ARG A 144 22.11 -0.35 4.22
C ARG A 144 21.82 0.64 3.09
N ASN A 145 22.62 0.58 2.02
CA ASN A 145 22.54 1.47 0.88
C ASN A 145 21.72 0.88 -0.27
N ASP A 146 21.12 -0.30 -0.07
CA ASP A 146 20.28 -0.91 -1.10
C ASP A 146 19.00 -0.10 -1.27
N PHE A 147 18.56 0.05 -2.52
CA PHE A 147 17.24 0.56 -2.82
C PHE A 147 16.20 -0.51 -2.46
N TYR A 148 15.24 -0.12 -1.63
CA TYR A 148 14.07 -0.93 -1.32
C TYR A 148 12.85 -0.19 -1.85
N PHE A 149 12.13 -0.82 -2.77
CA PHE A 149 11.04 -0.18 -3.50
C PHE A 149 9.68 -0.67 -3.00
N ASN A 150 8.71 0.23 -3.01
CA ASN A 150 7.31 -0.09 -2.80
C ASN A 150 6.70 -0.58 -4.12
N SER A 151 5.86 -1.63 -4.08
CA SER A 151 5.24 -2.22 -5.28
C SER A 151 3.84 -1.66 -5.59
N GLY A 152 3.46 -0.56 -4.95
CA GLY A 152 2.13 0.04 -5.09
C GLY A 152 1.93 0.86 -6.36
N VAL A 153 3.02 1.36 -6.95
CA VAL A 153 3.02 1.99 -8.27
C VAL A 153 4.24 1.53 -9.05
N ILE A 154 4.01 1.05 -10.27
CA ILE A 154 5.05 0.47 -11.13
C ILE A 154 4.88 0.98 -12.55
N LEU A 155 5.86 1.72 -13.06
CA LEU A 155 5.97 1.99 -14.50
C LEU A 155 6.60 0.76 -15.16
N SER A 156 5.95 0.20 -16.17
CA SER A 156 6.41 -1.02 -16.85
C SER A 156 6.20 -0.90 -18.36
N ARG A 157 7.29 -0.71 -19.08
CA ARG A 157 7.32 -0.77 -20.54
C ARG A 157 7.26 -2.21 -21.04
N ASP A 158 6.75 -2.39 -22.24
CA ASP A 158 6.64 -3.70 -22.85
C ASP A 158 7.91 -4.08 -23.64
N THR A 159 8.99 -4.34 -22.91
CA THR A 159 10.28 -4.76 -23.48
C THR A 159 10.63 -6.17 -23.02
N ALA A 160 11.38 -6.91 -23.84
CA ALA A 160 11.82 -8.26 -23.48
C ALA A 160 12.59 -8.30 -22.14
N PRO A 161 13.48 -7.34 -21.84
CA PRO A 161 14.12 -7.25 -20.54
C PRO A 161 13.13 -7.05 -19.36
N VAL A 162 12.07 -6.24 -19.51
CA VAL A 162 11.03 -6.08 -18.46
C VAL A 162 10.20 -7.34 -18.31
N ARG A 163 9.86 -8.03 -19.40
CA ARG A 163 9.19 -9.34 -19.33
C ARG A 163 10.01 -10.38 -18.57
N ALA A 164 11.31 -10.42 -18.81
CA ALA A 164 12.23 -11.30 -18.07
C ALA A 164 12.29 -10.95 -16.57
N PHE A 165 12.26 -9.65 -16.23
CA PHE A 165 12.19 -9.19 -14.84
C PHE A 165 10.99 -9.75 -14.10
N PHE A 166 9.77 -9.60 -14.65
CA PHE A 166 8.55 -10.10 -14.02
C PHE A 166 8.52 -11.63 -13.92
N ALA A 167 9.04 -12.34 -14.94
CA ALA A 167 9.18 -13.80 -14.86
C ALA A 167 10.09 -14.22 -13.69
N GLN A 168 11.21 -13.52 -13.50
CA GLN A 168 12.11 -13.77 -12.37
C GLN A 168 11.48 -13.35 -11.03
N TRP A 169 10.73 -12.26 -10.99
CA TRP A 169 10.01 -11.82 -9.79
C TRP A 169 8.97 -12.85 -9.35
N GLN A 170 8.15 -13.35 -10.26
CA GLN A 170 7.18 -14.40 -9.96
C GLN A 170 7.87 -15.68 -9.46
N LYS A 171 8.99 -16.08 -10.09
CA LYS A 171 9.79 -17.23 -9.63
C LYS A 171 10.31 -17.04 -8.20
N ASN A 172 10.86 -15.87 -7.89
CA ASN A 172 11.36 -15.52 -6.56
C ASN A 172 10.21 -15.50 -5.53
N TYR A 173 9.03 -14.99 -5.91
CA TYR A 173 7.84 -15.00 -5.06
C TYR A 173 7.41 -16.43 -4.71
N LEU A 174 7.28 -17.31 -5.71
CA LEU A 174 6.88 -18.71 -5.49
C LEU A 174 7.90 -19.45 -4.61
N GLN A 175 9.20 -19.18 -4.78
CA GLN A 175 10.25 -19.71 -3.90
C GLN A 175 10.16 -19.13 -2.48
N GLY A 176 9.87 -17.85 -2.32
CA GLY A 176 9.70 -17.24 -1.00
C GLY A 176 8.47 -17.77 -0.28
N ARG A 177 7.38 -18.01 -1.02
CA ARG A 177 6.14 -18.60 -0.51
C ARG A 177 6.37 -19.98 0.09
N SER A 178 7.17 -20.83 -0.56
CA SER A 178 7.50 -22.16 -0.01
C SER A 178 8.33 -22.11 1.28
N LYS A 179 8.95 -20.96 1.57
CA LYS A 179 9.65 -20.66 2.83
C LYS A 179 8.80 -19.88 3.84
N GLY A 180 7.52 -19.67 3.57
CA GLY A 180 6.61 -18.94 4.45
C GLY A 180 6.62 -17.41 4.30
N ILE A 181 7.38 -16.85 3.36
CA ILE A 181 7.34 -15.42 3.03
C ILE A 181 6.17 -15.17 2.08
N LYS A 182 5.18 -14.40 2.54
CA LYS A 182 3.88 -14.27 1.86
C LYS A 182 3.75 -13.02 1.01
N THR A 183 4.64 -12.06 1.24
CA THR A 183 4.64 -10.70 0.69
C THR A 183 5.50 -10.62 -0.58
N ASP A 184 5.15 -9.71 -1.49
CA ASP A 184 5.79 -9.55 -2.79
C ASP A 184 7.05 -8.68 -2.76
N GLN A 185 7.11 -7.66 -1.88
CA GLN A 185 8.22 -6.71 -1.83
C GLN A 185 9.59 -7.36 -1.50
N GLN A 186 9.63 -8.41 -0.70
CA GLN A 186 10.87 -9.13 -0.38
C GLN A 186 11.39 -9.90 -1.59
N SER A 187 10.48 -10.53 -2.36
CA SER A 187 10.83 -11.17 -3.62
C SER A 187 11.19 -10.14 -4.72
N LEU A 188 10.63 -8.93 -4.66
CA LEU A 188 11.02 -7.82 -5.52
C LEU A 188 12.48 -7.42 -5.25
N ALA A 189 12.82 -7.19 -3.97
CA ALA A 189 14.17 -6.87 -3.54
C ALA A 189 15.19 -7.96 -3.92
N GLN A 190 14.81 -9.24 -3.82
CA GLN A 190 15.63 -10.35 -4.31
C GLN A 190 15.86 -10.26 -5.83
N THR A 191 14.81 -9.94 -6.59
CA THR A 191 14.85 -9.84 -8.05
C THR A 191 15.77 -8.73 -8.50
N LEU A 192 15.63 -7.55 -7.90
CA LEU A 192 16.48 -6.37 -8.16
C LEU A 192 17.96 -6.67 -7.93
N GLY A 193 18.29 -7.50 -6.94
CA GLY A 193 19.66 -7.95 -6.70
C GLY A 193 20.19 -9.01 -7.66
N SER A 194 19.36 -9.54 -8.56
CA SER A 194 19.70 -10.66 -9.46
C SER A 194 19.63 -10.32 -10.95
N VAL A 195 18.98 -9.22 -11.32
CA VAL A 195 18.84 -8.77 -12.71
C VAL A 195 19.89 -7.70 -13.04
N SER A 196 20.38 -7.68 -14.27
CA SER A 196 21.33 -6.66 -14.76
C SER A 196 20.64 -5.45 -15.39
N MET A 197 19.33 -5.49 -15.59
CA MET A 197 18.56 -4.36 -16.12
C MET A 197 18.63 -3.16 -15.17
N PRO A 198 18.85 -1.94 -15.70
CA PRO A 198 18.62 -0.71 -14.94
C PRO A 198 17.15 -0.57 -14.54
N VAL A 199 16.89 -0.44 -13.23
CA VAL A 199 15.57 -0.10 -12.70
C VAL A 199 15.59 1.34 -12.22
N GLY A 200 14.67 2.15 -12.73
CA GLY A 200 14.55 3.56 -12.41
C GLY A 200 13.83 3.81 -11.08
N GLN A 201 14.03 5.02 -10.56
CA GLN A 201 13.28 5.52 -9.41
C GLN A 201 12.26 6.56 -9.89
N LEU A 202 10.99 6.32 -9.58
CA LEU A 202 9.93 7.31 -9.71
C LEU A 202 10.02 8.32 -8.55
N ASP A 203 9.69 9.58 -8.83
CA ASP A 203 9.54 10.59 -7.78
C ASP A 203 8.41 10.20 -6.81
N GLY A 204 8.57 10.51 -5.53
CA GLY A 204 7.58 10.17 -4.50
C GLY A 204 6.18 10.74 -4.74
N ILE A 205 6.02 11.75 -5.60
CA ILE A 205 4.68 12.21 -6.02
C ILE A 205 3.88 11.13 -6.77
N TRP A 206 4.55 10.20 -7.45
CA TRP A 206 3.90 9.10 -8.17
C TRP A 206 3.41 7.97 -7.26
N ASN A 207 3.79 7.98 -5.98
CA ASN A 207 3.30 7.05 -4.97
C ASN A 207 3.43 7.69 -3.59
N CYS A 208 2.62 8.70 -3.29
CA CYS A 208 2.66 9.42 -2.02
C CYS A 208 2.10 8.54 -0.88
N GLN A 209 2.97 7.71 -0.31
CA GLN A 209 2.69 6.73 0.74
C GLN A 209 2.37 7.35 2.11
N LEU A 210 1.15 7.25 2.60
CA LEU A 210 0.79 7.63 3.98
C LEU A 210 1.21 6.52 4.97
N PRO A 211 1.79 6.79 6.16
CA PRO A 211 2.02 8.09 6.78
C PRO A 211 3.34 8.78 6.41
N TYR A 212 4.20 8.14 5.61
CA TYR A 212 5.60 8.57 5.42
C TYR A 212 5.81 9.60 4.29
N GLY A 213 4.75 9.99 3.58
CA GLY A 213 4.80 10.75 2.34
C GLY A 213 4.51 12.24 2.45
N VAL A 214 4.42 12.81 3.66
CA VAL A 214 4.01 14.22 3.86
C VAL A 214 4.82 15.21 3.00
N ARG A 215 6.12 14.93 2.79
CA ARG A 215 7.02 15.75 1.97
C ARG A 215 6.60 15.83 0.49
N TYR A 216 5.87 14.83 -0.03
CA TYR A 216 5.39 14.77 -1.41
C TYR A 216 3.92 15.13 -1.54
N MET A 217 3.19 15.22 -0.43
CA MET A 217 1.74 15.39 -0.42
C MET A 217 1.28 16.63 -1.20
N GLY A 218 2.04 17.73 -1.09
CA GLY A 218 1.76 18.97 -1.85
C GLY A 218 1.80 18.78 -3.36
N GLY A 219 2.61 17.83 -3.87
CA GLY A 219 2.78 17.52 -5.30
C GLY A 219 2.21 16.17 -5.74
N ALA A 220 1.57 15.41 -4.84
CA ALA A 220 1.10 14.05 -5.11
C ALA A 220 0.25 13.96 -6.40
N ILE A 221 0.53 12.93 -7.19
CA ILE A 221 -0.26 12.50 -8.35
C ILE A 221 -1.09 11.28 -7.96
N VAL A 222 -0.42 10.29 -7.36
CA VAL A 222 -1.07 9.13 -6.74
C VAL A 222 -0.88 9.23 -5.24
N PHE A 223 -1.98 9.39 -4.50
CA PHE A 223 -2.02 9.36 -3.05
C PHE A 223 -2.33 7.94 -2.57
N HIS A 224 -1.41 7.32 -1.86
CA HIS A 224 -1.51 5.94 -1.42
C HIS A 224 -1.78 5.92 0.09
N TYR A 225 -3.02 5.61 0.47
CA TYR A 225 -3.49 5.75 1.85
C TYR A 225 -3.28 4.49 2.70
N PHE A 226 -2.67 3.44 2.15
CA PHE A 226 -2.44 2.12 2.74
C PHE A 226 -3.61 1.60 3.57
N PHE A 227 -4.43 0.73 2.98
CA PHE A 227 -5.50 0.10 3.75
C PHE A 227 -4.94 -0.94 4.72
N THR A 228 -4.76 -0.52 5.96
CA THR A 228 -4.49 -1.40 7.09
C THR A 228 -5.74 -1.51 7.94
N TYR A 229 -6.17 -2.73 8.25
CA TYR A 229 -7.24 -2.97 9.22
C TYR A 229 -6.78 -2.48 10.60
N ALA A 230 -7.11 -1.23 10.93
CA ALA A 230 -6.86 -0.72 12.26
C ALA A 230 -7.82 -1.43 13.23
N LYS A 231 -7.25 -2.09 14.25
CA LYS A 231 -8.03 -2.85 15.26
C LYS A 231 -8.75 -1.94 16.26
N GLU A 232 -8.40 -0.66 16.31
CA GLU A 232 -8.94 0.32 17.25
C GLU A 232 -9.83 1.33 16.50
N PRO A 233 -11.10 1.53 16.91
CA PRO A 233 -11.95 2.59 16.38
C PRO A 233 -11.23 3.95 16.45
N HIS A 234 -11.44 4.79 15.44
CA HIS A 234 -10.85 6.14 15.33
C HIS A 234 -9.32 6.22 15.27
N SER A 235 -8.62 5.11 14.97
CA SER A 235 -7.17 5.12 14.73
C SER A 235 -6.79 5.28 13.26
N TYR A 236 -7.78 5.47 12.38
CA TYR A 236 -7.62 5.68 10.96
C TYR A 236 -7.00 7.05 10.67
N LEU A 237 -5.94 7.07 9.84
CA LEU A 237 -5.30 8.32 9.42
C LEU A 237 -6.03 8.99 8.25
N PHE A 238 -6.85 8.21 7.55
CA PHE A 238 -7.59 8.66 6.37
C PHE A 238 -8.99 8.06 6.33
N LEU A 239 -9.97 8.80 5.80
CA LEU A 239 -11.38 8.41 5.73
C LEU A 239 -11.56 7.02 5.09
N LEU A 240 -10.83 6.73 4.01
CA LEU A 240 -10.91 5.45 3.30
C LEU A 240 -10.21 4.28 4.00
N ASN A 241 -9.56 4.52 5.16
CA ASN A 241 -9.13 3.45 6.04
C ASN A 241 -10.27 2.92 6.93
N ASP A 242 -11.40 3.62 7.05
CA ASP A 242 -12.54 3.21 7.88
C ASP A 242 -13.45 2.20 7.15
N PRO A 243 -13.55 0.94 7.63
CA PRO A 243 -14.44 -0.07 7.05
C PRO A 243 -15.91 0.34 6.96
N SER A 244 -16.40 1.19 7.87
CA SER A 244 -17.78 1.67 7.85
C SER A 244 -18.04 2.60 6.65
N VAL A 245 -17.04 3.39 6.25
CA VAL A 245 -17.09 4.21 5.03
C VAL A 245 -17.14 3.31 3.80
N LEU A 246 -16.24 2.32 3.71
CA LEU A 246 -16.20 1.38 2.58
C LEU A 246 -17.49 0.55 2.49
N SER A 247 -18.07 0.14 3.61
CA SER A 247 -19.36 -0.56 3.65
C SER A 247 -20.52 0.28 3.08
N ARG A 248 -20.53 1.60 3.30
CA ARG A 248 -21.53 2.48 2.68
C ARG A 248 -21.38 2.53 1.16
N ILE A 249 -20.14 2.52 0.64
CA ILE A 249 -19.88 2.50 -0.81
C ILE A 249 -20.50 1.25 -1.44
N ARG A 250 -20.32 0.07 -0.83
CA ARG A 250 -20.85 -1.22 -1.32
C ARG A 250 -22.35 -1.17 -1.64
N ASN A 251 -23.12 -0.52 -0.78
CA ASN A 251 -24.58 -0.60 -0.76
C ASN A 251 -25.29 0.60 -1.41
N SER A 252 -24.54 1.64 -1.81
CA SER A 252 -25.11 2.89 -2.31
C SER A 252 -25.16 2.93 -3.83
N GLU A 253 -26.22 3.56 -4.38
CA GLU A 253 -26.34 3.81 -5.84
C GLU A 253 -25.34 4.86 -6.31
N GLU A 254 -25.07 5.83 -5.45
CA GLU A 254 -24.10 6.90 -5.67
C GLU A 254 -22.95 6.78 -4.67
N LEU A 255 -21.84 7.49 -4.93
CA LEU A 255 -20.79 7.59 -3.91
C LEU A 255 -21.31 8.41 -2.72
N PRO A 256 -21.07 7.96 -1.47
CA PRO A 256 -21.35 8.78 -0.29
C PRO A 256 -20.73 10.17 -0.42
N SER A 257 -21.43 11.21 0.03
CA SER A 257 -21.04 12.61 -0.21
C SER A 257 -19.68 12.98 0.37
N ASP A 258 -19.30 12.38 1.49
CA ASP A 258 -17.98 12.53 2.11
C ASP A 258 -16.88 11.86 1.27
N VAL A 259 -17.13 10.66 0.74
CA VAL A 259 -16.22 10.01 -0.21
C VAL A 259 -16.08 10.83 -1.49
N ALA A 260 -17.18 11.36 -2.03
CA ALA A 260 -17.15 12.24 -3.19
C ALA A 260 -16.34 13.53 -2.91
N ALA A 261 -16.48 14.11 -1.71
CA ALA A 261 -15.70 15.28 -1.29
C ALA A 261 -14.20 14.97 -1.20
N VAL A 262 -13.82 13.77 -0.73
CA VAL A 262 -12.42 13.31 -0.72
C VAL A 262 -11.86 13.12 -2.14
N ILE A 263 -12.65 12.62 -3.08
CA ILE A 263 -12.21 12.52 -4.48
C ILE A 263 -11.99 13.91 -5.10
N GLN A 264 -12.77 14.92 -4.69
CA GLN A 264 -12.60 16.29 -5.15
C GLN A 264 -11.37 16.96 -4.52
N ASP A 265 -11.16 16.72 -3.24
CA ASP A 265 -10.08 17.28 -2.44
C ASP A 265 -9.66 16.24 -1.39
N PHE A 266 -8.56 15.55 -1.66
CA PHE A 266 -8.12 14.44 -0.82
C PHE A 266 -7.74 14.89 0.59
N PHE A 267 -7.47 16.18 0.83
CA PHE A 267 -7.21 16.67 2.18
C PHE A 267 -8.41 16.54 3.12
N LYS A 268 -9.64 16.52 2.57
CA LYS A 268 -10.87 16.27 3.35
C LYS A 268 -10.95 14.86 3.92
N GLY A 269 -10.07 13.96 3.50
CA GLY A 269 -10.00 12.60 4.05
C GLY A 269 -9.23 12.53 5.36
N PHE A 270 -8.49 13.57 5.75
CA PHE A 270 -7.80 13.59 7.03
C PHE A 270 -8.74 14.01 8.18
N PRO A 271 -8.50 13.54 9.41
CA PRO A 271 -9.16 14.07 10.60
C PRO A 271 -8.91 15.58 10.77
N ASP A 272 -9.85 16.28 11.39
CA ASP A 272 -9.74 17.73 11.66
C ASP A 272 -8.48 18.12 12.45
N VAL A 273 -8.04 17.23 13.34
CA VAL A 273 -6.84 17.44 14.17
C VAL A 273 -5.82 16.34 13.86
N THR A 274 -4.69 16.74 13.29
CA THR A 274 -3.56 15.86 12.99
C THR A 274 -2.28 16.39 13.63
N LEU A 275 -1.35 15.48 13.91
CA LEU A 275 -0.02 15.82 14.43
C LEU A 275 1.05 15.20 13.53
N LEU A 276 1.91 16.05 12.99
CA LEU A 276 3.12 15.62 12.27
C LEU A 276 4.20 15.22 13.28
N ILE A 277 4.82 14.06 13.03
CA ILE A 277 5.90 13.53 13.88
C ILE A 277 7.18 13.36 13.08
N GLY A 278 8.30 13.80 13.65
CA GLY A 278 9.62 13.58 13.07
C GLY A 278 10.13 12.16 13.30
N LYS A 279 11.20 11.78 12.57
CA LYS A 279 11.81 10.44 12.62
C LYS A 279 12.17 9.98 14.04
N ARG A 280 12.76 10.86 14.86
CA ARG A 280 13.16 10.51 16.24
C ARG A 280 11.97 10.05 17.09
N ASP A 281 10.84 10.77 16.99
CA ASP A 281 9.63 10.44 17.73
C ASP A 281 8.93 9.21 17.15
N LEU A 282 8.94 9.06 15.82
CA LEU A 282 8.47 7.84 15.14
C LEU A 282 9.24 6.60 15.61
N ASP A 283 10.57 6.67 15.66
CA ASP A 283 11.43 5.58 16.12
C ASP A 283 11.12 5.24 17.59
N PHE A 284 10.93 6.25 18.43
CA PHE A 284 10.52 6.06 19.82
C PHE A 284 9.14 5.37 19.93
N ARG A 285 8.16 5.81 19.12
CA ARG A 285 6.81 5.21 19.06
C ARG A 285 6.84 3.75 18.59
N ASN A 286 7.83 3.39 17.76
CA ASN A 286 8.00 2.02 17.28
C ASN A 286 8.65 1.08 18.29
N THR A 287 9.20 1.60 19.40
CA THR A 287 9.77 0.76 20.46
C THR A 287 8.70 -0.09 21.16
N ARG A 288 9.09 -1.28 21.61
CA ARG A 288 8.23 -2.16 22.42
C ARG A 288 7.73 -1.44 23.68
N ARG A 289 8.59 -0.65 24.34
CA ARG A 289 8.23 0.11 25.55
C ARG A 289 7.10 1.10 25.30
N TYR A 290 7.16 1.86 24.21
CA TYR A 290 6.08 2.78 23.86
C TYR A 290 4.78 2.01 23.57
N LYS A 291 4.84 0.94 22.77
CA LYS A 291 3.68 0.10 22.46
C LYS A 291 3.05 -0.53 23.72
N ASP A 292 3.87 -0.95 24.68
CA ASP A 292 3.40 -1.48 25.97
C ASP A 292 2.73 -0.40 26.83
N LEU A 293 3.32 0.79 26.89
CA LEU A 293 2.76 1.93 27.61
C LEU A 293 1.43 2.39 27.00
N ARG A 294 1.39 2.54 25.67
CA ARG A 294 0.19 2.95 24.93
C ARG A 294 -0.95 1.96 25.11
N ARG A 295 -0.69 0.65 25.07
CA ARG A 295 -1.73 -0.37 25.31
C ARG A 295 -2.33 -0.32 26.72
N ARG A 296 -1.58 0.17 27.70
CA ARG A 296 -2.04 0.36 29.09
C ARG A 296 -2.64 1.74 29.31
N TYR A 297 -2.52 2.65 28.34
CA TYR A 297 -3.04 4.00 28.43
C TYR A 297 -4.55 3.99 28.29
N VAL A 298 -5.23 4.26 29.40
CA VAL A 298 -6.67 4.50 29.44
C VAL A 298 -6.87 5.98 29.78
N PRO A 299 -7.36 6.81 28.84
CA PRO A 299 -7.69 8.21 29.10
C PRO A 299 -8.50 8.35 30.40
N GLY A 300 -8.11 9.27 31.29
CA GLY A 300 -8.78 9.50 32.57
C GLY A 300 -8.46 8.53 33.71
N LYS A 301 -7.93 7.33 33.44
CA LYS A 301 -7.47 6.36 34.48
C LYS A 301 -5.95 6.31 34.63
N PHE A 302 -5.21 6.98 33.76
CA PHE A 302 -3.75 7.05 33.78
C PHE A 302 -3.18 7.91 34.92
N SER A 303 -4.03 8.63 35.65
CA SER A 303 -3.67 9.48 36.78
C SER A 303 -2.92 8.72 37.89
N PHE A 304 -3.21 7.43 38.09
CA PHE A 304 -2.50 6.61 39.08
C PHE A 304 -1.05 6.31 38.68
N LEU A 305 -0.78 6.08 37.38
CA LEU A 305 0.59 5.86 36.91
C LEU A 305 1.40 7.15 36.94
N GLU A 306 0.78 8.29 36.57
CA GLU A 306 1.40 9.60 36.75
C GLU A 306 1.65 9.93 38.22
N PHE A 307 0.74 9.56 39.12
CA PHE A 307 0.91 9.70 40.55
C PHE A 307 2.12 8.87 41.04
N LEU A 308 2.21 7.59 40.66
CA LEU A 308 3.36 6.75 41.03
C LEU A 308 4.69 7.27 40.48
N LEU A 309 4.71 7.80 39.25
CA LEU A 309 5.90 8.43 38.68
C LEU A 309 6.29 9.72 39.43
N LYS A 310 5.31 10.53 39.85
CA LYS A 310 5.52 11.70 40.71
C LYS A 310 6.04 11.33 42.09
N VAL A 311 5.55 10.25 42.70
CA VAL A 311 6.06 9.74 44.00
C VAL A 311 7.48 9.21 43.85
N ARG A 312 7.79 8.50 42.77
CA ARG A 312 9.12 7.92 42.53
C ARG A 312 10.18 8.98 42.20
N ALA A 313 9.81 10.07 41.52
CA ALA A 313 10.67 11.23 41.30
C ALA A 313 10.95 12.05 42.58
N ARG A 314 10.15 11.86 43.64
CA ARG A 314 10.32 12.49 44.96
C ARG A 314 11.08 11.63 45.96
N LEU A 315 11.40 10.38 45.63
CA LEU A 315 12.27 9.56 46.47
C LEU A 315 13.73 9.93 46.14
N PRO A 316 14.50 10.48 47.09
CA PRO A 316 15.92 10.74 46.86
C PRO A 316 16.60 9.40 46.53
N PHE A 317 17.47 9.42 45.52
CA PHE A 317 18.46 8.37 45.33
C PHE A 317 19.22 8.22 46.65
N SER A 318 18.86 7.21 47.43
CA SER A 318 19.66 6.75 48.56
C SER A 318 20.93 6.18 47.95
N ALA A 319 21.95 7.04 47.82
CA ALA A 319 23.33 6.61 47.62
C ALA A 319 23.71 5.81 48.87
N LYS A 320 23.63 4.48 48.80
CA LYS A 320 24.38 3.62 49.71
C LYS A 320 25.81 3.54 49.20
N ARG A 321 26.70 4.03 50.04
CA ARG A 321 28.15 3.88 50.03
C ARG A 321 28.54 2.41 50.07
#